data_AF-A0A3P7KX26-F1
#
_entry.id   AF-A0A3P7KX26-F1
#
_cell.length_a   1.000
_cell.length_b   1.000
_cell.length_c   1.000
_cell.angle_alpha   90.00
_cell.angle_beta   90.00
_cell.angle_gamma   90.00
#
_symmetry.space_group_name_H-M   'P 1'
#
loop_
_entity.id
_entity.type
_entity.pdbx_description
1 polymer ?
#
loop_
_entity_poly.entity_id
_entity_poly.type
_entity_poly.pdbx_seq_one_letter_code
_entity_poly.pdbx_strand_id
1 'polypeptide(L)'
;MIISSLETPVSCDERIIEALLSIVDAAGNEESRLRPVTLELACLVLRQILLVVDHDQMHSLIANKASHILTCFIDRLGLYVNSENLFLEWFEDEYAEFEINHIKLETIGYELLLPPCNTVMSGLALHKRLPSGFEERIRTIIQFYFHIRKLAKDMSGEVETELPLKVGNNVAVEVGDCINLNNSDLLSCVVVLNKNERLPRFLVTDRLQLILVEPDSRKAGWAIVRFVGLLQVRTCNI
;
A
#
# COMPACT_ATOMS: atom_id res chain seq x y z
N MET A 1 54.89 -16.33 0.15
CA MET A 1 54.17 -15.82 1.34
C MET A 1 53.19 -14.76 0.86
N ILE A 2 52.00 -15.19 0.40
CA ILE A 2 50.83 -14.32 0.24
C ILE A 2 49.69 -15.17 0.78
N ILE A 3 49.15 -14.72 1.90
CA ILE A 3 48.13 -15.39 2.69
C ILE A 3 46.85 -15.37 1.88
N SER A 4 46.38 -16.55 1.48
CA SER A 4 44.99 -16.76 1.06
C SER A 4 44.10 -16.45 2.27
N SER A 5 43.46 -15.30 2.26
CA SER A 5 42.34 -15.03 3.16
C SER A 5 41.23 -16.02 2.82
N LEU A 6 41.16 -17.11 3.59
CA LEU A 6 39.95 -17.92 3.71
C LEU A 6 38.86 -16.96 4.20
N GLU A 7 38.00 -16.49 3.30
CA GLU A 7 36.72 -15.93 3.70
C GLU A 7 35.95 -17.09 4.33
N THR A 8 35.98 -17.14 5.67
CA THR A 8 35.06 -17.99 6.42
C THR A 8 33.65 -17.60 6.03
N PRO A 9 32.77 -18.55 5.63
CA PRO A 9 31.39 -18.22 5.31
C PRO A 9 30.80 -17.47 6.50
N VAL A 10 30.26 -16.28 6.25
CA VAL A 10 29.68 -15.42 7.29
C VAL A 10 28.49 -16.16 7.87
N SER A 11 28.69 -16.80 9.01
CA SER A 11 27.64 -17.52 9.72
C SER A 11 26.76 -16.50 10.45
N CYS A 12 25.48 -16.45 10.11
CA CYS A 12 24.50 -15.72 10.89
C CYS A 12 24.19 -16.51 12.16
N ASP A 13 24.07 -15.81 13.30
CA ASP A 13 23.59 -16.42 14.53
C ASP A 13 22.12 -16.81 14.37
N GLU A 14 21.83 -18.12 14.42
CA GLU A 14 20.47 -18.67 14.27
C GLU A 14 19.46 -18.00 15.20
N ARG A 15 19.90 -17.57 16.40
CA ARG A 15 19.04 -16.89 17.38
C ARG A 15 18.49 -15.56 16.88
N ILE A 16 19.26 -14.85 16.06
CA ILE A 16 18.81 -13.58 15.45
C ILE A 16 17.71 -13.86 14.44
N ILE A 17 17.89 -14.89 13.62
CA ILE A 17 16.90 -15.29 12.60
C ILE A 17 15.62 -15.79 13.27
N GLU A 18 15.74 -16.63 14.30
CA GLU A 18 14.58 -17.07 15.08
C GLU A 18 13.83 -15.90 15.73
N ALA A 19 14.55 -14.93 16.29
CA ALA A 19 13.95 -13.72 16.84
C ALA A 19 13.23 -12.89 15.77
N LEU A 20 13.83 -12.69 14.59
CA LEU A 20 13.20 -11.97 13.49
C LEU A 20 11.97 -12.72 12.94
N LEU A 21 12.05 -14.04 12.81
CA LEU A 21 10.93 -14.89 12.40
C LEU A 21 9.81 -14.90 13.44
N SER A 22 10.12 -14.77 14.73
CA SER A 22 9.11 -14.62 15.79
C SER A 22 8.33 -13.31 15.66
N ILE A 23 8.97 -12.23 15.19
CA ILE A 23 8.30 -10.95 14.90
C ILE A 23 7.36 -11.10 13.71
N VAL A 24 7.84 -11.77 12.64
CA VAL A 24 7.00 -12.08 11.46
C VAL A 24 5.79 -12.93 11.85
N ASP A 25 5.99 -13.91 12.74
CA ASP A 25 4.91 -14.76 13.26
C ASP A 25 3.91 -13.98 14.11
N ALA A 26 4.41 -13.07 14.95
CA ALA A 26 3.58 -12.20 15.78
C ALA A 26 2.64 -11.34 14.90
N ALA A 27 3.07 -10.91 13.72
CA ALA A 27 2.22 -10.14 12.80
C ALA A 27 0.96 -10.90 12.35
N GLY A 28 1.03 -12.23 12.24
CA GLY A 28 -0.11 -13.08 11.93
C GLY A 28 -1.12 -13.22 13.08
N ASN A 29 -0.71 -12.92 14.32
CA ASN A 29 -1.55 -13.04 15.51
C ASN A 29 -2.36 -11.75 15.77
N GLU A 30 -3.67 -11.89 15.98
CA GLU A 30 -4.60 -10.78 16.18
C GLU A 30 -4.38 -10.01 17.50
N GLU A 31 -3.91 -10.71 18.53
CA GLU A 31 -3.68 -10.13 19.87
C GLU A 31 -2.26 -9.58 20.04
N SER A 32 -1.46 -9.58 18.96
CA SER A 32 -0.09 -9.09 19.02
C SER A 32 -0.05 -7.57 19.22
N ARG A 33 0.80 -7.12 20.14
CA ARG A 33 1.12 -5.69 20.32
C ARG A 33 2.28 -5.29 19.44
N LEU A 34 2.21 -5.67 18.16
CA LEU A 34 3.24 -5.39 17.18
C LEU A 34 2.97 -4.05 16.49
N ARG A 35 4.01 -3.23 16.32
CA ARG A 35 3.94 -2.01 15.50
C ARG A 35 4.35 -2.32 14.06
N PRO A 36 3.72 -1.71 13.05
CA PRO A 36 4.12 -1.81 11.63
C PRO A 36 5.61 -1.57 11.39
N VAL A 37 6.16 -0.50 11.97
CA VAL A 37 7.59 -0.16 11.89
C VAL A 37 8.52 -1.27 12.40
N THR A 38 8.09 -2.03 13.41
CA THR A 38 8.90 -3.13 13.96
C THR A 38 8.93 -4.31 13.00
N LEU A 39 7.81 -4.58 12.33
CA LEU A 39 7.76 -5.59 11.28
C LEU A 39 8.59 -5.19 10.06
N GLU A 40 8.46 -3.95 9.61
CA GLU A 40 9.24 -3.43 8.47
C GLU A 40 10.74 -3.55 8.71
N LEU A 41 11.22 -3.14 9.89
CA LEU A 41 12.63 -3.31 10.28
C LEU A 41 13.04 -4.78 10.26
N ALA A 42 12.21 -5.68 10.80
CA ALA A 42 12.52 -7.11 10.79
C ALA A 42 12.65 -7.65 9.36
N CYS A 43 11.74 -7.28 8.46
CA CYS A 43 11.79 -7.65 7.04
C CYS A 43 13.04 -7.08 6.35
N LEU A 44 13.41 -5.82 6.61
CA LEU A 44 14.61 -5.20 6.03
C LEU A 44 15.89 -5.90 6.49
N VAL A 45 15.99 -6.23 7.78
CA VAL A 45 17.15 -6.95 8.32
C VAL A 45 17.23 -8.36 7.76
N LEU A 46 16.11 -9.08 7.67
CA LEU A 46 16.06 -10.41 7.04
C LEU A 46 16.56 -10.38 5.59
N ARG A 47 16.09 -9.40 4.81
CA ARG A 47 16.57 -9.21 3.42
C ARG A 47 18.06 -8.93 3.36
N GLN A 48 18.58 -8.08 4.25
CA GLN A 48 20.00 -7.75 4.27
C GLN A 48 20.87 -8.96 4.66
N ILE A 49 20.41 -9.79 5.61
CA ILE A 49 21.10 -11.03 5.99
C ILE A 49 21.16 -11.99 4.79
N LEU A 50 20.06 -12.14 4.05
CA LEU A 50 19.99 -13.02 2.89
C LEU A 50 20.90 -12.59 1.72
N LEU A 51 21.19 -11.29 1.59
CA LEU A 51 22.16 -10.81 0.59
C LEU A 51 23.61 -11.19 0.93
N VAL A 52 23.90 -11.49 2.20
CA VAL A 52 25.25 -11.75 2.70
C VAL A 52 25.47 -13.24 2.99
N VAL A 53 24.42 -13.96 3.36
CA VAL A 53 24.48 -15.35 3.80
C VAL A 53 23.80 -16.26 2.78
N ASP A 54 24.62 -17.02 2.06
CA ASP A 54 24.15 -17.99 1.06
C ASP A 54 23.79 -19.32 1.74
N HIS A 55 22.56 -19.41 2.26
CA HIS A 55 22.05 -20.62 2.89
C HIS A 55 20.61 -20.92 2.45
N ASP A 56 20.47 -21.79 1.44
CA ASP A 56 19.19 -22.21 0.84
C ASP A 56 18.12 -22.65 1.86
N GLN A 57 18.54 -23.26 2.97
CA GLN A 57 17.64 -23.67 4.04
C GLN A 57 16.99 -22.48 4.75
N MET A 58 17.74 -21.41 4.99
CA MET A 58 17.21 -20.18 5.60
C MET A 58 16.26 -19.46 4.65
N HIS A 59 16.61 -19.42 3.36
CA HIS A 59 15.77 -18.85 2.33
C HIS A 59 14.40 -19.55 2.26
N SER A 60 14.40 -20.89 2.19
CA SER A 60 13.15 -21.67 2.19
C SER A 60 12.34 -21.52 3.49
N LEU A 61 12.99 -21.44 4.66
CA LEU A 61 12.32 -21.23 5.94
C LEU A 61 11.58 -19.88 5.97
N ILE A 62 12.26 -18.80 5.58
CA ILE A 62 11.67 -17.45 5.54
C ILE A 62 10.55 -17.39 4.52
N ALA A 63 10.73 -17.96 3.32
CA ALA A 63 9.72 -17.99 2.26
C ALA A 63 8.44 -18.72 2.70
N ASN A 64 8.59 -19.89 3.35
CA ASN A 64 7.47 -20.67 3.87
C ASN A 64 6.72 -19.91 4.97
N LYS A 65 7.46 -19.26 5.89
CA LYS A 65 6.85 -18.45 6.96
C LYS A 65 6.09 -17.26 6.39
N ALA A 66 6.71 -16.49 5.49
CA ALA A 66 6.07 -15.34 4.86
C ALA A 66 4.80 -15.74 4.08
N SER A 67 4.85 -16.83 3.32
CA SER A 67 3.69 -17.35 2.58
C SER A 67 2.56 -17.77 3.51
N HIS A 68 2.86 -18.44 4.63
CA HIS A 68 1.85 -18.82 5.62
C HIS A 68 1.15 -17.60 6.22
N ILE A 69 1.92 -16.60 6.65
CA ILE A 69 1.37 -15.38 7.24
C ILE A 69 0.56 -14.57 6.20
N LEU A 70 0.97 -14.56 4.93
CA LEU A 70 0.18 -13.95 3.86
C LEU A 70 -1.19 -14.57 3.70
N THR A 71 -1.29 -15.89 3.70
CA THR A 71 -2.59 -16.58 3.64
C THR A 71 -3.47 -16.15 4.82
N CYS A 72 -2.91 -16.08 6.03
CA CYS A 72 -3.66 -15.58 7.19
C CYS A 72 -4.15 -14.14 7.00
N PHE A 73 -3.36 -13.25 6.39
CA PHE A 73 -3.82 -11.90 6.08
C PHE A 73 -4.87 -11.85 4.99
N ILE A 74 -4.76 -12.67 3.95
CA ILE A 74 -5.76 -12.75 2.87
C ILE A 74 -7.10 -13.22 3.45
N ASP A 75 -7.11 -14.25 4.29
CA ASP A 75 -8.31 -14.77 4.93
C ASP A 75 -8.97 -13.69 5.82
N ARG A 76 -8.17 -12.94 6.58
CA ARG A 76 -8.65 -11.88 7.48
C ARG A 76 -9.16 -10.66 6.72
N LEU A 77 -8.37 -10.14 5.77
CA LEU A 77 -8.75 -8.98 4.96
C LEU A 77 -9.92 -9.30 4.03
N GLY A 78 -10.03 -10.54 3.55
CA GLY A 78 -11.13 -11.02 2.71
C GLY A 78 -12.51 -10.88 3.34
N LEU A 79 -12.60 -10.88 4.68
CA LEU A 79 -13.84 -10.60 5.40
C LEU A 79 -14.35 -9.16 5.18
N TYR A 80 -13.43 -8.21 4.97
CA TYR A 80 -13.72 -6.79 4.87
C TYR A 80 -13.93 -6.30 3.43
N VAL A 81 -13.34 -6.98 2.44
CA VAL A 81 -13.39 -6.59 1.00
C VAL A 81 -14.83 -6.31 0.52
N ASN A 82 -15.80 -7.11 0.96
CA ASN A 82 -17.20 -6.98 0.53
C ASN A 82 -18.14 -6.45 1.62
N SER A 83 -17.65 -6.28 2.86
CA SER A 83 -18.48 -5.86 4.00
C SER A 83 -18.25 -4.41 4.42
N GLU A 84 -17.05 -3.88 4.20
CA GLU A 84 -16.67 -2.52 4.57
C GLU A 84 -16.53 -1.64 3.33
N ASN A 85 -17.42 -0.66 3.17
CA ASN A 85 -17.44 0.23 1.99
C ASN A 85 -16.15 1.03 1.81
N LEU A 86 -15.47 1.37 2.92
CA LEU A 86 -14.23 2.15 2.92
C LEU A 86 -12.97 1.28 2.79
N PHE A 87 -13.10 -0.06 2.71
CA PHE A 87 -11.96 -0.96 2.68
C PHE A 87 -10.99 -0.65 1.54
N LEU A 88 -11.52 -0.41 0.34
CA LEU A 88 -10.70 -0.11 -0.83
C LEU A 88 -9.95 1.21 -0.67
N GLU A 89 -10.61 2.24 -0.12
CA GLU A 89 -9.97 3.53 0.17
C GLU A 89 -8.81 3.36 1.16
N TRP A 90 -9.05 2.65 2.26
CA TRP A 90 -7.99 2.34 3.24
C TRP A 90 -6.84 1.55 2.62
N PHE A 91 -7.14 0.55 1.78
CA PHE A 91 -6.13 -0.28 1.14
C PHE A 91 -5.23 0.54 0.21
N GLU A 92 -5.83 1.45 -0.56
CA GLU A 92 -5.13 2.30 -1.50
C GLU A 92 -4.32 3.40 -0.82
N ASP A 93 -4.87 4.02 0.24
CA ASP A 93 -4.14 4.99 1.07
C ASP A 93 -2.90 4.38 1.71
N GLU A 94 -3.05 3.18 2.30
CA GLU A 94 -1.93 2.48 2.92
C GLU A 94 -0.89 2.01 1.88
N TYR A 95 -1.32 1.66 0.67
CA TYR A 95 -0.40 1.32 -0.41
C TYR A 95 0.41 2.54 -0.89
N ALA A 96 -0.26 3.68 -1.08
CA ALA A 96 0.40 4.93 -1.48
C ALA A 96 1.43 5.37 -0.42
N GLU A 97 1.05 5.28 0.85
CA GLU A 97 1.93 5.55 1.98
C GLU A 97 3.12 4.57 2.01
N PHE A 98 2.88 3.28 1.79
CA PHE A 98 3.92 2.24 1.76
C PHE A 98 4.98 2.46 0.67
N GLU A 99 4.57 2.95 -0.50
CA GLU A 99 5.49 3.25 -1.62
C GLU A 99 6.36 4.50 -1.38
N ILE A 100 5.85 5.47 -0.63
CA ILE A 100 6.54 6.76 -0.40
C ILE A 100 7.36 6.73 0.90
N ASN A 101 6.77 6.19 1.97
CA ASN A 101 7.30 6.25 3.31
C ASN A 101 7.98 4.94 3.69
N HIS A 102 9.19 4.76 3.15
CA HIS A 102 10.12 3.75 3.65
C HIS A 102 10.83 4.25 4.91
N ILE A 103 11.12 3.33 5.84
CA ILE A 103 11.91 3.65 7.02
C ILE A 103 13.26 4.25 6.62
N LYS A 104 13.50 5.47 7.12
CA LYS A 104 14.80 6.13 7.10
C LYS A 104 15.43 5.98 8.47
N LEU A 105 16.46 5.14 8.59
CA LEU A 105 17.17 4.92 9.86
C LEU A 105 17.71 6.22 10.47
N GLU A 106 18.10 7.18 9.63
CA GLU A 106 18.55 8.52 10.02
C GLU A 106 17.46 9.36 10.71
N THR A 107 16.19 9.06 10.45
CA THR A 107 15.02 9.79 10.97
C THR A 107 14.27 9.00 12.04
N ILE A 108 14.74 7.80 12.41
CA ILE A 108 14.16 7.05 13.53
C ILE A 108 14.46 7.81 14.82
N GLY A 109 13.42 8.40 15.41
CA GLY A 109 13.54 9.09 16.69
C GLY A 109 13.40 8.15 17.88
N TYR A 110 13.42 8.74 19.07
CA TYR A 110 13.32 8.03 20.35
C TYR A 110 11.98 7.30 20.53
N GLU A 111 10.95 7.59 19.71
CA GLU A 111 9.63 6.97 19.78
C GLU A 111 9.66 5.44 19.58
N LEU A 112 10.67 4.91 18.87
CA LEU A 112 10.82 3.46 18.74
C LEU A 112 11.37 2.79 20.00
N LEU A 113 12.11 3.54 20.83
CA LEU A 113 12.68 3.07 22.10
C LEU A 113 11.68 3.13 23.26
N LEU A 114 10.60 3.90 23.09
CA LEU A 114 9.55 4.01 24.09
C LEU A 114 8.52 2.86 23.96
N PRO A 115 7.83 2.52 25.06
CA PRO A 115 6.69 1.62 25.01
C PRO A 115 5.67 2.11 23.97
N PRO A 116 5.07 1.18 23.19
CA PRO A 116 4.21 1.55 22.09
C PRO A 116 2.97 2.29 22.59
N CYS A 117 2.77 3.53 22.14
CA CYS A 117 1.55 4.29 22.40
C CYS A 117 0.37 3.64 21.66
N ASN A 118 -0.81 3.63 22.27
CA ASN A 118 -2.05 3.10 21.70
C ASN A 118 -3.12 4.19 21.53
N THR A 119 -2.72 5.45 21.40
CA THR A 119 -3.62 6.60 21.28
C THR A 119 -3.22 7.52 20.13
N VAL A 120 -4.23 7.96 19.37
CA VAL A 120 -4.12 9.01 18.35
C VAL A 120 -3.58 10.34 18.90
N MET A 121 -3.80 10.60 20.19
CA MET A 121 -3.36 11.84 20.87
C MET A 121 -1.84 11.91 21.05
N SER A 122 -1.12 10.83 20.77
CA SER A 122 0.36 10.80 20.81
C SER A 122 1.00 11.64 19.69
N GLY A 123 0.25 11.97 18.63
CA GLY A 123 0.77 12.63 17.44
C GLY A 123 1.66 11.72 16.57
N LEU A 124 1.80 10.44 16.94
CA LEU A 124 2.55 9.46 16.16
C LEU A 124 1.70 8.92 15.01
N ALA A 125 2.31 8.82 13.82
CA ALA A 125 1.73 8.14 12.67
C ALA A 125 1.43 6.68 13.01
N LEU A 126 0.39 6.11 12.39
CA LEU A 126 -0.10 4.75 12.67
C LEU A 126 1.03 3.70 12.59
N HIS A 127 1.92 3.81 11.60
CA HIS A 127 3.03 2.87 11.43
C HIS A 127 3.99 2.82 12.64
N LYS A 128 4.06 3.87 13.47
CA LYS A 128 4.95 3.97 14.65
C LYS A 128 4.27 3.64 15.98
N ARG A 129 2.97 3.34 15.99
CA ARG A 129 2.19 3.14 17.21
C ARG A 129 1.25 1.94 17.09
N LEU A 130 0.49 1.65 18.14
CA LEU A 130 -0.55 0.63 18.12
C LEU A 130 -1.89 1.24 17.66
N PRO A 131 -2.73 0.44 16.98
CA PRO A 131 -4.05 0.88 16.58
C PRO A 131 -4.97 1.09 17.79
N SER A 132 -5.73 2.17 17.75
CA SER A 132 -6.63 2.61 18.83
C SER A 132 -8.09 2.20 18.60
N GLY A 133 -8.46 1.82 17.37
CA GLY A 133 -9.85 1.53 16.98
C GLY A 133 -9.97 0.51 15.85
N PHE A 134 -11.21 0.22 15.45
CA PHE A 134 -11.52 -0.78 14.42
C PHE A 134 -10.87 -0.47 13.07
N GLU A 135 -11.06 0.76 12.57
CA GLU A 135 -10.44 1.22 11.33
C GLU A 135 -8.91 1.05 11.37
N GLU A 136 -8.27 1.56 12.42
CA GLU A 136 -6.81 1.50 12.54
C GLU A 136 -6.29 0.07 12.65
N ARG A 137 -7.07 -0.85 13.22
CA ARG A 137 -6.73 -2.28 13.25
C ARG A 137 -6.71 -2.86 11.83
N ILE A 138 -7.72 -2.57 11.01
CA ILE A 138 -7.76 -3.02 9.61
C ILE A 138 -6.59 -2.41 8.83
N ARG A 139 -6.39 -1.10 8.95
CA ARG A 139 -5.26 -0.39 8.30
C ARG A 139 -3.90 -0.94 8.72
N THR A 140 -3.74 -1.29 9.99
CA THR A 140 -2.52 -1.96 10.50
C THR A 140 -2.31 -3.33 9.85
N ILE A 141 -3.37 -4.13 9.68
CA ILE A 141 -3.29 -5.43 8.99
C ILE A 141 -2.91 -5.23 7.51
N ILE A 142 -3.45 -4.21 6.86
CA ILE A 142 -3.09 -3.84 5.48
C ILE A 142 -1.59 -3.47 5.39
N GLN A 143 -1.08 -2.66 6.32
CA GLN A 143 0.36 -2.34 6.37
C GLN A 143 1.21 -3.60 6.56
N PHE A 144 0.85 -4.49 7.49
CA PHE A 144 1.55 -5.76 7.67
C PHE A 144 1.51 -6.63 6.41
N TYR A 145 0.36 -6.70 5.74
CA TYR A 145 0.19 -7.42 4.50
C TYR A 145 1.19 -6.94 3.44
N PHE A 146 1.35 -5.63 3.23
CA PHE A 146 2.32 -5.11 2.26
C PHE A 146 3.77 -5.46 2.60
N HIS A 147 4.17 -5.36 3.86
CA HIS A 147 5.54 -5.73 4.28
C HIS A 147 5.83 -7.21 4.08
N ILE A 148 4.91 -8.11 4.48
CA ILE A 148 5.11 -9.55 4.29
C ILE A 148 5.01 -9.92 2.82
N ARG A 149 4.13 -9.28 2.05
CA ARG A 149 4.00 -9.53 0.60
C ARG A 149 5.28 -9.19 -0.13
N LYS A 150 5.86 -8.02 0.17
CA LYS A 150 7.17 -7.61 -0.37
C LYS A 150 8.25 -8.60 0.02
N LEU A 151 8.30 -9.03 1.29
CA LEU A 151 9.25 -10.06 1.73
C LEU A 151 9.08 -11.36 0.94
N ALA A 152 7.85 -11.88 0.81
CA ALA A 152 7.59 -13.12 0.08
C ALA A 152 7.98 -13.04 -1.41
N LYS A 153 7.67 -11.90 -2.07
CA LYS A 153 8.06 -11.65 -3.46
C LYS A 153 9.59 -11.56 -3.62
N ASP A 154 10.26 -10.89 -2.69
CA ASP A 154 11.72 -10.82 -2.63
C ASP A 154 12.33 -12.24 -2.48
N MET A 155 11.71 -13.12 -1.68
CA MET A 155 12.13 -14.53 -1.58
C MET A 155 11.88 -15.31 -2.88
N SER A 156 10.76 -15.10 -3.56
CA SER A 156 10.47 -15.82 -4.80
C SER A 156 11.25 -15.30 -6.01
N GLY A 157 11.95 -14.17 -5.88
CA GLY A 157 12.59 -13.47 -7.01
C GLY A 157 11.59 -12.90 -8.00
N GLU A 158 10.32 -12.79 -7.61
CA GLU A 158 9.24 -12.28 -8.44
C GLU A 158 9.11 -10.77 -8.28
N VAL A 159 8.86 -10.07 -9.39
CA VAL A 159 8.50 -8.66 -9.35
C VAL A 159 7.02 -8.49 -9.01
N GLU A 160 6.67 -7.42 -8.29
CA GLU A 160 5.28 -7.09 -8.00
C GLU A 160 4.55 -6.70 -9.29
N THR A 161 3.48 -7.45 -9.61
CA THR A 161 2.70 -7.28 -10.85
C THR A 161 1.23 -6.96 -10.59
N GLU A 162 0.74 -7.25 -9.39
CA GLU A 162 -0.67 -7.13 -9.01
C GLU A 162 -0.95 -5.78 -8.33
N LEU A 163 0.07 -5.16 -7.73
CA LEU A 163 0.01 -3.85 -7.08
C LEU A 163 0.85 -2.78 -7.83
N PRO A 164 0.43 -1.49 -7.83
CA PRO A 164 -0.88 -1.00 -7.40
C PRO A 164 -1.98 -1.72 -8.16
N LEU A 165 -3.17 -1.85 -7.55
CA LEU A 165 -4.35 -2.35 -8.24
C LEU A 165 -4.49 -1.52 -9.51
N LYS A 166 -4.08 -2.09 -10.65
CA LYS A 166 -4.37 -1.52 -11.95
C LYS A 166 -5.87 -1.68 -12.05
N VAL A 167 -6.62 -0.66 -11.61
CA VAL A 167 -7.99 -0.51 -12.05
C VAL A 167 -7.91 -0.68 -13.56
N GLY A 168 -8.61 -1.67 -14.10
CA GLY A 168 -8.49 -2.11 -15.49
C GLY A 168 -8.76 -1.01 -16.53
N ASN A 169 -9.03 0.22 -16.10
CA ASN A 169 -9.09 1.41 -16.92
C ASN A 169 -8.03 2.43 -16.51
N ASN A 170 -6.75 2.11 -16.74
CA ASN A 170 -5.78 3.13 -17.19
C ASN A 170 -6.01 3.48 -18.67
N VAL A 171 -7.22 3.30 -19.19
CA VAL A 171 -7.65 3.97 -20.40
C VAL A 171 -8.00 5.38 -19.93
N ALA A 172 -7.06 6.30 -20.09
CA ALA A 172 -7.35 7.72 -19.96
C ALA A 172 -8.65 7.97 -20.73
N VAL A 173 -9.68 8.42 -20.04
CA VAL A 173 -10.96 8.71 -20.68
C VAL A 173 -10.68 9.81 -21.70
N GLU A 174 -11.11 9.61 -22.94
CA GLU A 174 -10.91 10.58 -24.01
C GLU A 174 -12.17 11.39 -24.25
N VAL A 175 -12.00 12.56 -24.87
CA VAL A 175 -13.12 13.40 -25.26
C VAL A 175 -13.98 12.64 -26.28
N GLY A 176 -15.27 12.48 -25.97
CA GLY A 176 -16.21 11.73 -26.81
C GLY A 176 -16.57 10.35 -26.27
N ASP A 177 -15.86 9.85 -25.26
CA ASP A 177 -16.17 8.56 -24.64
C ASP A 177 -17.51 8.58 -23.92
N CYS A 178 -18.16 7.42 -23.89
CA CYS A 178 -19.42 7.20 -23.17
C CYS A 178 -19.13 6.44 -21.88
N ILE A 179 -19.27 7.10 -20.74
CA ILE A 179 -18.95 6.54 -19.42
C ILE A 179 -20.22 6.33 -18.58
N ASN A 180 -20.19 5.31 -17.72
CA ASN A 180 -21.26 4.99 -16.78
C ASN A 180 -21.00 5.71 -15.44
N LEU A 181 -21.99 6.44 -14.95
CA LEU A 181 -21.92 7.31 -13.78
C LEU A 181 -22.61 6.76 -12.53
N ASN A 182 -23.14 5.53 -12.57
CA ASN A 182 -23.99 5.01 -11.48
C ASN A 182 -23.29 4.94 -10.11
N ASN A 183 -21.97 4.81 -10.09
CA ASN A 183 -21.16 4.73 -8.87
C ASN A 183 -20.15 5.90 -8.79
N SER A 184 -20.38 6.98 -9.52
CA SER A 184 -19.49 8.13 -9.57
C SER A 184 -20.06 9.28 -8.75
N ASP A 185 -19.22 9.96 -7.98
CA ASP A 185 -19.59 11.21 -7.33
C ASP A 185 -19.70 12.33 -8.39
N LEU A 186 -20.90 12.92 -8.48
CA LEU A 186 -21.23 13.92 -9.50
C LEU A 186 -21.32 15.32 -8.88
N LEU A 187 -20.47 16.23 -9.36
CA LEU A 187 -20.57 17.65 -9.05
C LEU A 187 -21.31 18.37 -10.18
N SER A 188 -22.51 18.88 -9.90
CA SER A 188 -23.26 19.69 -10.87
C SER A 188 -22.58 21.04 -11.09
N CYS A 189 -22.37 21.41 -12.36
CA CYS A 189 -21.74 22.66 -12.74
C CYS A 189 -22.40 23.28 -13.98
N VAL A 190 -22.14 24.58 -14.19
CA VAL A 190 -22.63 25.31 -15.36
C VAL A 190 -21.44 25.86 -16.12
N VAL A 191 -21.28 25.43 -17.36
CA VAL A 191 -20.23 25.91 -18.26
C VAL A 191 -20.74 27.15 -18.99
N VAL A 192 -19.98 28.24 -18.92
CA VAL A 192 -20.30 29.51 -19.59
C VAL A 192 -19.34 29.70 -20.75
N LEU A 193 -19.81 29.50 -21.98
CA LEU A 193 -19.00 29.63 -23.20
C LEU A 193 -18.88 31.09 -23.65
N ASN A 194 -19.96 31.85 -23.53
CA ASN A 194 -20.09 33.27 -23.86
C ASN A 194 -21.16 33.92 -22.96
N LYS A 195 -21.28 35.26 -22.97
CA LYS A 195 -22.15 36.02 -22.04
C LYS A 195 -23.62 35.54 -21.97
N ASN A 196 -24.13 34.84 -22.99
CA ASN A 196 -25.52 34.36 -23.05
C ASN A 196 -25.68 32.84 -23.11
N GLU A 197 -24.61 32.04 -23.15
CA GLU A 197 -24.72 30.58 -23.29
C GLU A 197 -24.24 29.88 -22.02
N ARG A 198 -25.17 29.21 -21.33
CA ARG A 198 -24.95 28.50 -20.07
C ARG A 198 -25.39 27.05 -20.23
N LEU A 199 -24.46 26.11 -20.11
CA LEU A 199 -24.71 24.69 -20.31
C LEU A 199 -24.60 23.95 -18.96
N PRO A 200 -25.68 23.33 -18.47
CA PRO A 200 -25.60 22.46 -17.30
C PRO A 200 -24.82 21.19 -17.66
N ARG A 201 -23.85 20.85 -16.82
CA ARG A 201 -22.92 19.72 -16.98
C ARG A 201 -22.62 19.09 -15.62
N PHE A 202 -22.03 17.91 -15.64
CA PHE A 202 -21.52 17.26 -14.45
C PHE A 202 -20.01 17.17 -14.52
N LEU A 203 -19.35 17.35 -13.37
CA LEU A 203 -17.94 17.17 -13.19
C LEU A 203 -17.75 15.87 -12.39
N VAL A 204 -16.93 14.98 -12.94
CA VAL A 204 -16.57 13.69 -12.38
C VAL A 204 -15.07 13.74 -12.13
N THR A 205 -14.66 13.38 -10.93
CA THR A 205 -13.25 13.21 -10.60
C THR A 205 -12.90 11.74 -10.69
N ASP A 206 -11.92 11.43 -11.52
CA ASP A 206 -11.18 10.17 -11.50
C ASP A 206 -9.79 10.43 -10.88
N ARG A 207 -9.07 9.38 -10.50
CA ARG A 207 -7.84 9.44 -9.70
C ARG A 207 -6.80 10.42 -10.24
N LEU A 208 -6.68 10.54 -11.56
CA LEU A 208 -5.75 11.45 -12.23
C LEU A 208 -6.42 12.45 -13.17
N GLN A 209 -7.76 12.41 -13.32
CA GLN A 209 -8.48 13.17 -14.33
C GLN A 209 -9.69 13.89 -13.76
N LEU A 210 -9.83 15.15 -14.12
CA LEU A 210 -11.05 15.93 -13.99
C LEU A 210 -11.82 15.82 -15.30
N ILE A 211 -12.98 15.18 -15.26
CA ILE A 211 -13.77 14.84 -16.44
C ILE A 211 -15.07 15.64 -16.40
N LEU A 212 -15.31 16.46 -17.42
CA LEU A 212 -16.57 17.14 -17.62
C LEU A 212 -17.45 16.30 -18.55
N VAL A 213 -18.66 16.00 -18.11
CA VAL A 213 -19.58 15.14 -18.85
C VAL A 213 -20.95 15.78 -19.08
N GLU A 214 -21.57 15.39 -20.19
CA GLU A 214 -22.94 15.72 -20.55
C GLU A 214 -23.80 14.45 -20.47
N PRO A 215 -24.97 14.47 -19.80
CA PRO A 215 -25.82 13.30 -19.71
C PRO A 215 -26.26 12.81 -21.10
N ASP A 216 -26.17 11.50 -21.37
CA ASP A 216 -26.65 10.95 -22.63
C ASP A 216 -28.18 10.86 -22.61
N SER A 217 -28.82 11.57 -23.53
CA SER A 217 -30.28 11.54 -23.75
C SER A 217 -30.85 10.14 -24.03
N ARG A 218 -30.01 9.18 -24.44
CA ARG A 218 -30.44 7.83 -24.86
C ARG A 218 -30.32 6.78 -23.75
N LYS A 219 -29.52 7.03 -22.71
CA LYS A 219 -29.22 6.04 -21.65
C LYS A 219 -29.10 6.74 -20.29
N ALA A 220 -30.07 6.48 -19.41
CA ALA A 220 -30.00 6.94 -18.03
C ALA A 220 -28.78 6.35 -17.32
N GLY A 221 -28.07 7.17 -16.54
CA GLY A 221 -26.83 6.77 -15.86
C GLY A 221 -25.58 6.80 -16.73
N TRP A 222 -25.67 7.16 -18.01
CA TRP A 222 -24.52 7.31 -18.91
C TRP A 222 -24.31 8.76 -19.31
N ALA A 223 -23.06 9.12 -19.58
CA ALA A 223 -22.72 10.46 -20.02
C ALA A 223 -21.60 10.44 -21.06
N ILE A 224 -21.58 11.49 -21.88
CA ILE A 224 -20.59 11.71 -22.93
C ILE A 224 -19.56 12.70 -22.41
N VAL A 225 -18.29 12.36 -22.58
CA VAL A 225 -17.17 13.18 -22.12
C VAL A 225 -16.98 14.37 -23.04
N ARG A 226 -16.94 15.57 -22.45
CA ARG A 226 -16.77 16.85 -23.16
C ARG A 226 -15.41 17.49 -22.90
N PHE A 227 -14.82 17.23 -21.75
CA PHE A 227 -13.49 17.72 -21.41
C PHE A 227 -12.83 16.76 -20.42
N VAL A 228 -11.51 16.65 -20.54
CA VAL A 228 -10.66 15.86 -19.64
C VAL A 228 -9.45 16.72 -19.31
N GLY A 229 -9.25 17.00 -18.03
CA GLY A 229 -8.06 17.66 -17.51
C GLY A 229 -7.32 16.72 -16.58
N LEU A 230 -6.00 16.77 -16.52
CA LEU A 230 -5.25 15.98 -15.54
C LEU A 230 -5.22 16.73 -14.20
N LEU A 231 -5.49 16.03 -13.10
CA LEU A 231 -5.51 16.62 -11.75
C LEU A 231 -4.12 16.82 -11.14
N GLN A 232 -3.06 16.31 -11.78
CA GLN A 232 -1.68 16.48 -11.30
C GLN A 232 -0.74 17.07 -12.34
N VAL A 233 -0.11 18.17 -11.92
CA VAL A 233 1.01 18.83 -12.58
C VAL A 233 2.21 17.90 -12.53
N ARG A 234 2.72 17.48 -13.70
CA ARG A 234 4.14 17.13 -13.80
C ARG A 234 4.94 18.40 -13.48
N THR A 235 5.34 18.57 -12.23
CA THR A 235 6.53 19.37 -11.94
C THR A 235 7.70 18.60 -12.52
N CYS A 236 8.02 18.87 -13.78
CA CYS A 236 9.30 18.53 -14.36
C CYS A 236 9.97 19.79 -14.91
N ASN A 237 11.18 20.00 -14.41
CA ASN A 237 12.35 20.61 -15.04
C ASN A 237 12.60 22.10 -14.78
N ILE A 238 13.43 22.35 -13.76
CA ILE A 238 14.73 23.02 -13.93
C ILE A 238 15.79 22.15 -13.28
#